data_AF-A0A357NFD7-F1
#
_entry.id   AF-A0A357NFD7-F1
#
_cell.length_a   1.000
_cell.length_b   1.000
_cell.length_c   1.000
_cell.angle_alpha   90.00
_cell.angle_beta   90.00
_cell.angle_gamma   90.00
#
_symmetry.space_group_name_H-M   'P 1'
#
loop_
_entity.id
_entity.type
_entity.pdbx_description
1 polymer ?
#
loop_
_entity_poly.entity_id
_entity_poly.type
_entity_poly.pdbx_seq_one_letter_code
_entity_poly.pdbx_strand_id
1 'polypeptide(L)'
;MNTTLLVVLAIVLAPIIGGLLSGIDRKITARVQGRFGPPILQPFYDVFKLLGKERFFTNKVQIVYVITYLFFAMLSFVLFVLGQDLIAIIFVLTVGGGAVVMGALSVRSPYSQIGGQREILQMLAYDPLLLIAVVGMYVVTGSFKVSEIAAWQMTNATPLLYVLPLVFIVLVEVLTIKMRKSPFDISACHHGHQEIVRGVHTEFSGPYLALI
;
A
#
# COMPACT_ATOMS: atom_id res chain seq x y z
N MET A 1 11.44 -18.14 -18.37
CA MET A 1 11.57 -18.28 -16.90
C MET A 1 10.31 -18.98 -16.41
N ASN A 2 10.40 -20.07 -15.65
CA ASN A 2 9.19 -20.76 -15.17
C ASN A 2 8.34 -19.76 -14.37
N THR A 3 7.04 -19.69 -14.65
CA THR A 3 6.10 -18.77 -13.97
C THR A 3 6.16 -18.93 -12.46
N THR A 4 6.35 -20.16 -11.97
CA THR A 4 6.56 -20.48 -10.56
C THR A 4 7.83 -19.84 -9.98
N LEU A 5 8.96 -19.93 -10.68
CA LEU A 5 10.21 -19.30 -10.27
C LEU A 5 10.08 -17.78 -10.21
N LEU A 6 9.37 -17.19 -11.17
CA LEU A 6 9.12 -15.76 -11.22
C LEU A 6 8.28 -15.31 -10.01
N VAL A 7 7.22 -16.04 -9.67
CA VAL A 7 6.39 -15.74 -8.49
C VAL A 7 7.19 -15.84 -7.19
N VAL A 8 7.99 -16.90 -7.01
CA VAL A 8 8.83 -17.08 -5.82
C VAL A 8 9.83 -15.93 -5.69
N LEU A 9 10.52 -15.61 -6.80
CA LEU A 9 11.46 -14.49 -6.83
C LEU A 9 10.77 -13.17 -6.49
N ALA A 10 9.57 -12.93 -7.04
CA ALA A 10 8.81 -11.72 -6.80
C ALA A 10 8.43 -11.55 -5.32
N ILE A 11 7.92 -12.60 -4.67
CA ILE A 11 7.54 -12.58 -3.25
C ILE A 11 8.76 -12.29 -2.35
N VAL A 12 9.93 -12.85 -2.68
CA VAL A 12 11.15 -12.65 -1.88
C VAL A 12 11.78 -11.28 -2.13
N LEU A 13 11.83 -10.82 -3.38
CA LEU A 13 12.45 -9.55 -3.72
C LEU A 13 11.58 -8.34 -3.37
N ALA A 14 10.25 -8.46 -3.39
CA ALA A 14 9.33 -7.36 -3.08
C ALA A 14 9.62 -6.68 -1.72
N PRO A 15 9.70 -7.38 -0.58
CA PRO A 15 9.99 -6.75 0.71
C PRO A 15 11.41 -6.17 0.78
N ILE A 16 12.37 -6.76 0.07
CA ILE A 16 13.75 -6.25 0.02
C ILE A 16 13.78 -4.91 -0.74
N ILE A 17 13.18 -4.87 -1.93
CA ILE A 17 13.12 -3.66 -2.74
C ILE A 17 12.28 -2.60 -2.03
N GLY A 18 11.12 -2.97 -1.47
CA GLY A 18 10.25 -2.06 -0.71
C GLY A 18 10.96 -1.45 0.51
N GLY A 19 11.71 -2.25 1.26
CA GLY A 19 12.50 -1.79 2.39
C GLY A 19 13.59 -0.79 1.98
N LEU A 20 14.31 -1.06 0.88
CA LEU A 20 15.32 -0.14 0.35
C LEU A 20 14.70 1.17 -0.15
N LEU A 21 13.57 1.10 -0.87
CA LEU A 21 12.83 2.28 -1.34
C LEU A 21 12.36 3.15 -0.17
N SER A 22 11.83 2.55 0.90
CA SER A 22 11.47 3.27 2.13
C SER A 22 12.68 3.94 2.80
N GLY A 23 13.84 3.29 2.78
CA GLY A 23 15.09 3.86 3.28
C GLY A 23 15.56 5.07 2.47
N ILE A 24 15.45 4.97 1.13
CA ILE A 24 15.75 6.06 0.21
C ILE A 24 14.79 7.24 0.44
N ASP A 25 13.49 6.99 0.58
CA ASP A 25 12.46 7.99 0.86
C ASP A 25 12.75 8.78 2.14
N ARG A 26 13.13 8.10 3.23
CA ARG A 26 13.56 8.77 4.49
C ARG A 26 14.79 9.66 4.29
N LYS A 27 15.75 9.21 3.47
CA LYS A 27 16.98 9.97 3.20
C LYS A 27 16.72 11.19 2.31
N ILE A 28 15.85 11.07 1.30
CA ILE A 28 15.41 12.18 0.46
C ILE A 28 14.67 13.21 1.31
N THR A 29 13.69 12.76 2.12
CA THR A 29 12.91 13.64 3.00
C THR A 29 13.81 14.41 3.97
N ALA A 30 14.79 13.74 4.57
CA ALA A 30 15.75 14.40 5.47
C ALA A 30 16.60 15.47 4.76
N ARG A 31 17.07 15.18 3.53
CA ARG A 31 17.85 16.13 2.74
C ARG A 31 17.06 17.37 2.32
N VAL A 32 15.80 17.19 1.92
CA VAL A 32 14.89 18.31 1.60
C VAL A 32 14.68 19.19 2.84
N GLN A 33 14.66 18.60 4.02
CA GLN A 33 14.55 19.30 5.31
C GLN A 33 15.90 19.86 5.83
N GLY A 34 16.99 19.76 5.06
CA GLY A 34 18.31 20.27 5.46
C GLY A 34 19.00 19.49 6.59
N ARG A 35 18.55 18.27 6.90
CA ARG A 35 19.12 17.41 7.96
C ARG A 35 19.73 16.13 7.40
N PHE A 36 20.64 15.53 8.17
CA PHE A 36 21.22 14.23 7.80
C PHE A 36 20.20 13.10 8.07
N GLY A 37 19.90 12.32 7.03
CA GLY A 37 18.96 11.21 7.12
C GLY A 37 19.57 9.92 7.67
N PRO A 38 18.73 8.96 8.11
CA PRO A 38 19.18 7.65 8.58
C PRO A 38 19.82 6.82 7.45
N PRO A 39 20.54 5.72 7.78
CA PRO A 39 21.07 4.80 6.78
C PRO A 39 19.96 4.14 5.96
N ILE A 40 20.25 3.74 4.72
CA ILE A 40 19.26 3.15 3.79
C ILE A 40 18.70 1.84 4.35
N LEU A 41 19.48 1.10 5.15
CA LEU A 41 19.06 -0.15 5.77
C LEU A 41 18.19 0.01 7.03
N GLN A 42 17.90 1.25 7.46
CA GLN A 42 17.11 1.52 8.66
C GLN A 42 15.76 0.78 8.71
N PRO A 43 14.96 0.72 7.63
CA PRO A 43 13.67 0.02 7.66
C PRO A 43 13.79 -1.46 8.05
N PHE A 44 14.87 -2.13 7.67
CA PHE A 44 15.09 -3.53 8.07
C PHE A 44 15.37 -3.64 9.57
N TYR A 45 16.21 -2.75 10.13
CA TYR A 45 16.44 -2.72 11.57
C TYR A 45 15.17 -2.43 12.36
N ASP A 46 14.31 -1.55 11.84
CA ASP A 46 13.02 -1.25 12.47
C ASP A 46 12.10 -2.47 12.49
N VAL A 47 12.02 -3.23 11.38
CA VAL A 47 11.25 -4.48 11.31
C VAL A 47 11.79 -5.53 12.28
N PHE A 48 13.10 -5.79 12.27
CA PHE A 48 13.72 -6.75 13.20
C PHE A 48 13.52 -6.34 14.67
N LYS A 49 13.61 -5.05 14.97
CA LYS A 49 13.31 -4.51 16.30
C LYS A 49 11.87 -4.77 16.70
N LEU A 50 10.91 -4.54 15.81
CA LEU A 50 9.48 -4.77 16.09
C LEU A 50 9.17 -6.26 16.28
N LEU A 51 9.80 -7.14 15.51
CA LEU A 51 9.67 -8.60 15.65
C LEU A 51 10.20 -9.11 17.00
N GLY A 52 11.21 -8.44 17.57
CA GLY A 52 11.76 -8.76 18.89
C GLY A 52 10.98 -8.18 20.08
N LYS A 53 9.96 -7.35 19.85
CA LYS A 53 9.14 -6.79 20.93
C LYS A 53 8.08 -7.76 21.42
N GLU A 54 7.62 -7.50 22.64
CA GLU A 54 6.49 -8.24 23.23
C GLU A 54 5.23 -8.15 22.37
N ARG A 55 4.52 -9.28 22.29
CA ARG A 55 3.27 -9.41 21.55
C ARG A 55 2.13 -8.91 22.42
N PHE A 56 1.87 -7.61 22.37
CA PHE A 56 0.68 -7.03 23.00
C PHE A 56 -0.47 -7.02 21.99
N PHE A 57 -1.62 -7.60 22.37
CA PHE A 57 -2.85 -7.55 21.59
C PHE A 57 -4.04 -7.33 22.51
N THR A 58 -5.00 -6.52 22.05
CA THR A 58 -6.24 -6.29 22.79
C THR A 58 -7.27 -7.35 22.45
N ASN A 59 -7.30 -7.83 21.20
CA ASN A 59 -8.23 -8.86 20.73
C ASN A 59 -7.53 -9.85 19.78
N LYS A 60 -7.76 -11.16 19.94
CA LYS A 60 -7.22 -12.21 19.06
C LYS A 60 -7.66 -12.03 17.60
N VAL A 61 -8.83 -11.43 17.37
CA VAL A 61 -9.36 -11.17 16.03
C VAL A 61 -8.44 -10.22 15.23
N GLN A 62 -7.71 -9.31 15.90
CA GLN A 62 -6.74 -8.44 15.23
C GLN A 62 -5.64 -9.24 14.52
N ILE A 63 -5.22 -10.38 15.08
CA ILE A 63 -4.21 -11.24 14.47
C ILE A 63 -4.69 -11.79 13.14
N VAL A 64 -5.96 -12.24 13.10
CA VAL A 64 -6.58 -12.75 11.88
C VAL A 64 -6.57 -11.67 10.81
N TYR A 65 -7.02 -10.46 11.15
CA TYR A 65 -7.06 -9.34 10.21
C TYR A 65 -5.68 -8.92 9.67
N VAL A 66 -4.62 -8.95 10.49
CA VAL A 66 -3.25 -8.66 10.03
C VAL A 66 -2.75 -9.73 9.06
N ILE A 67 -3.01 -11.01 9.37
CA ILE A 67 -2.63 -12.12 8.47
C ILE A 67 -3.43 -12.02 7.16
N THR A 68 -4.72 -11.70 7.25
CA THR A 68 -5.59 -11.50 6.09
C THR A 68 -5.09 -10.34 5.22
N TYR A 69 -4.70 -9.21 5.82
CA TYR A 69 -4.07 -8.08 5.10
C TYR A 69 -2.82 -8.53 4.36
N LEU A 70 -1.88 -9.20 5.04
CA LEU A 70 -0.63 -9.65 4.44
C LEU A 70 -0.89 -10.65 3.30
N PHE A 71 -1.81 -11.59 3.48
CA PHE A 71 -2.20 -12.55 2.46
C PHE A 71 -2.73 -11.86 1.20
N PHE A 72 -3.67 -10.92 1.35
CA PHE A 72 -4.23 -10.21 0.20
C PHE A 72 -3.23 -9.25 -0.44
N ALA A 73 -2.32 -8.63 0.31
CA ALA A 73 -1.23 -7.83 -0.24
C ALA A 73 -0.27 -8.67 -1.09
N MET A 74 0.12 -9.86 -0.60
CA MET A 74 0.93 -10.81 -1.37
C MET A 74 0.19 -11.30 -2.61
N LEU A 75 -1.09 -11.66 -2.48
CA LEU A 75 -1.91 -12.12 -3.61
C LEU A 75 -2.05 -11.04 -4.69
N SER A 76 -2.34 -9.80 -4.30
CA SER A 76 -2.39 -8.64 -5.18
C SER A 76 -1.09 -8.49 -5.98
N PHE A 77 0.05 -8.57 -5.30
CA PHE A 77 1.35 -8.45 -5.94
C PHE A 77 1.65 -9.61 -6.90
N VAL A 78 1.32 -10.84 -6.52
CA VAL A 78 1.48 -12.02 -7.38
C VAL A 78 0.63 -11.90 -8.65
N LEU A 79 -0.63 -11.49 -8.51
CA LEU A 79 -1.53 -11.28 -9.65
C LEU A 79 -1.01 -10.18 -10.60
N PHE A 80 -0.46 -9.10 -10.05
CA PHE A 80 0.17 -8.04 -10.84
C PHE A 80 1.37 -8.54 -11.64
N VAL A 81 2.25 -9.30 -10.99
CA VAL A 81 3.45 -9.88 -11.61
C VAL A 81 3.11 -10.92 -12.68
N LEU A 82 2.02 -11.67 -12.50
CA LEU A 82 1.49 -12.61 -13.48
C LEU A 82 0.73 -11.93 -14.63
N GLY A 83 0.65 -10.59 -14.65
CA GLY A 83 0.02 -9.85 -15.73
C GLY A 83 -1.50 -10.03 -15.80
N GLN A 84 -2.15 -10.31 -14.67
CA GLN A 84 -3.60 -10.57 -14.61
C GLN A 84 -4.43 -9.28 -14.71
N ASP A 85 -5.77 -9.42 -14.59
CA ASP A 85 -6.73 -8.32 -14.63
C ASP A 85 -6.48 -7.28 -13.53
N LEU A 86 -6.30 -6.02 -13.94
CA LEU A 86 -6.03 -4.90 -13.05
C LEU A 86 -7.20 -4.56 -12.12
N ILE A 87 -8.45 -4.77 -12.55
CA ILE A 87 -9.64 -4.57 -11.70
C ILE A 87 -9.63 -5.60 -10.57
N ALA A 88 -9.33 -6.86 -10.88
CA ALA A 88 -9.23 -7.91 -9.88
C ALA A 88 -8.10 -7.62 -8.87
N ILE A 89 -6.95 -7.14 -9.34
CA ILE A 89 -5.82 -6.75 -8.49
C ILE A 89 -6.22 -5.62 -7.53
N ILE A 90 -6.92 -4.59 -8.02
CA ILE A 90 -7.40 -3.47 -7.19
C ILE A 90 -8.38 -3.98 -6.15
N PHE A 91 -9.34 -4.82 -6.53
CA PHE A 91 -10.32 -5.37 -5.60
C PHE A 91 -9.65 -6.19 -4.48
N VAL A 92 -8.73 -7.08 -4.83
CA VAL A 92 -7.94 -7.87 -3.87
C VAL A 92 -7.18 -6.96 -2.91
N LEU A 93 -6.59 -5.88 -3.42
CA LEU A 93 -5.86 -4.90 -2.61
C LEU A 93 -6.79 -4.10 -1.68
N THR A 94 -7.97 -3.71 -2.14
CA THR A 94 -9.00 -3.02 -1.33
C THR A 94 -9.51 -3.92 -0.20
N VAL A 95 -9.78 -5.19 -0.48
CA VAL A 95 -10.17 -6.17 0.56
C VAL A 95 -9.06 -6.34 1.59
N GLY A 96 -7.80 -6.41 1.15
CA GLY A 96 -6.64 -6.41 2.04
C GLY A 96 -6.60 -5.18 2.94
N GLY A 97 -6.67 -3.98 2.37
CA GLY A 97 -6.70 -2.73 3.13
C GLY A 97 -7.85 -2.67 4.14
N GLY A 98 -9.04 -3.12 3.74
CA GLY A 98 -10.22 -3.23 4.60
C GLY A 98 -10.01 -4.16 5.80
N ALA A 99 -9.18 -5.20 5.68
CA ALA A 99 -8.86 -6.06 6.83
C ALA A 99 -8.15 -5.28 7.95
N VAL A 100 -7.23 -4.37 7.63
CA VAL A 100 -6.54 -3.54 8.64
C VAL A 100 -7.54 -2.63 9.36
N VAL A 101 -8.47 -2.04 8.61
CA VAL A 101 -9.56 -1.22 9.16
C VAL A 101 -10.43 -2.04 10.11
N MET A 102 -10.85 -3.24 9.70
CA MET A 102 -11.64 -4.13 10.55
C MET A 102 -10.87 -4.53 11.82
N GLY A 103 -9.55 -4.71 11.71
CA GLY A 103 -8.66 -4.90 12.86
C GLY A 103 -8.70 -3.73 13.83
N ALA A 104 -8.67 -2.49 13.33
CA ALA A 104 -8.78 -1.28 14.16
C ALA A 104 -10.17 -1.12 14.79
N LEU A 105 -11.25 -1.46 14.08
CA LEU A 105 -12.62 -1.39 14.59
C LEU A 105 -12.96 -2.51 15.58
N SER A 106 -12.23 -3.62 15.55
CA SER A 106 -12.45 -4.76 16.45
C SER A 106 -12.09 -4.50 17.92
N VAL A 107 -11.46 -3.35 18.21
CA VAL A 107 -11.00 -2.97 19.55
C VAL A 107 -11.90 -1.88 20.15
N ARG A 108 -12.09 -1.95 21.47
CA ARG A 108 -12.83 -0.96 22.27
C ARG A 108 -11.95 0.24 22.62
N SER A 109 -11.46 0.93 21.61
CA SER A 109 -10.61 2.13 21.77
C SER A 109 -11.16 3.25 20.87
N PRO A 110 -11.53 4.42 21.43
CA PRO A 110 -12.14 5.49 20.66
C PRO A 110 -11.20 6.01 19.56
N TYR A 111 -9.89 6.06 19.82
CA TYR A 111 -8.89 6.51 18.84
C TYR A 111 -8.75 5.54 17.66
N SER A 112 -8.77 4.24 17.93
CA SER A 112 -8.71 3.20 16.90
C SER A 112 -9.97 3.21 16.04
N GLN A 113 -11.14 3.41 16.65
CA GLN A 113 -12.42 3.46 15.92
C GLN A 113 -12.55 4.69 15.03
N ILE A 114 -12.19 5.88 15.53
CA ILE A 114 -12.21 7.12 14.74
C ILE A 114 -11.19 7.02 13.59
N GLY A 115 -10.00 6.48 13.85
CA GLY A 115 -8.99 6.23 12.81
C GLY A 115 -9.50 5.28 11.73
N GLY A 116 -10.16 4.18 12.13
CA GLY A 116 -10.78 3.22 11.21
C GLY A 116 -11.87 3.84 10.34
N GLN A 117 -12.76 4.65 10.93
CA GLN A 117 -13.81 5.35 10.18
C GLN A 117 -13.23 6.33 9.15
N ARG A 118 -12.17 7.07 9.52
CA ARG A 118 -11.47 7.97 8.59
C ARG A 118 -10.84 7.21 7.43
N GLU A 119 -10.20 6.07 7.71
CA GLU A 119 -9.63 5.22 6.66
C GLU A 119 -10.70 4.69 5.69
N ILE A 120 -11.88 4.28 6.19
CA ILE A 120 -12.99 3.86 5.33
C ILE A 120 -13.43 5.01 4.41
N LEU A 121 -13.56 6.23 4.94
CA LEU A 121 -13.93 7.39 4.14
C LEU A 121 -12.88 7.69 3.06
N GLN A 122 -11.59 7.52 3.37
CA GLN A 122 -10.53 7.67 2.37
C GLN A 122 -10.60 6.58 1.31
N MET A 123 -10.74 5.30 1.70
CA MET A 123 -10.92 4.17 0.77
C MET A 123 -12.09 4.40 -0.18
N LEU A 124 -13.22 4.85 0.36
CA LEU A 124 -14.42 5.16 -0.42
C LEU A 124 -14.18 6.29 -1.43
N ALA A 125 -13.31 7.25 -1.12
CA ALA A 125 -12.98 8.35 -2.02
C ALA A 125 -12.02 7.94 -3.15
N TYR A 126 -10.96 7.18 -2.84
CA TYR A 126 -9.90 6.91 -3.82
C TYR A 126 -10.11 5.63 -4.65
N ASP A 127 -10.84 4.62 -4.17
CA ASP A 127 -11.04 3.38 -4.93
C ASP A 127 -11.87 3.57 -6.21
N PRO A 128 -12.96 4.37 -6.23
CA PRO A 128 -13.66 4.67 -7.48
C PRO A 128 -12.77 5.40 -8.49
N LEU A 129 -11.88 6.29 -8.02
CA LEU A 129 -10.94 7.00 -8.88
C LEU A 129 -9.92 6.05 -9.53
N LEU A 130 -9.43 5.04 -8.78
CA LEU A 130 -8.61 3.97 -9.35
C LEU A 130 -9.35 3.22 -10.46
N LEU A 131 -10.61 2.86 -10.24
CA LEU A 131 -11.40 2.13 -11.24
C LEU A 131 -11.62 2.98 -12.51
N ILE A 132 -11.92 4.27 -12.36
CA ILE A 132 -12.06 5.19 -13.50
C ILE A 132 -10.74 5.29 -14.27
N ALA A 133 -9.59 5.35 -13.58
CA ALA A 133 -8.30 5.38 -14.24
C ALA A 133 -8.02 4.10 -15.05
N VAL A 134 -8.39 2.93 -14.52
CA VAL A 134 -8.27 1.65 -15.23
C VAL A 134 -9.19 1.58 -16.45
N VAL A 135 -10.43 2.05 -16.33
CA VAL A 135 -11.35 2.16 -17.47
C VAL A 135 -10.79 3.11 -18.53
N GLY A 136 -10.17 4.23 -18.12
CA GLY A 136 -9.49 5.14 -19.04
C GLY A 136 -8.38 4.45 -19.83
N MET A 137 -7.56 3.61 -19.17
CA MET A 137 -6.53 2.82 -19.85
C MET A 137 -7.15 1.80 -20.81
N TYR A 138 -8.23 1.12 -20.41
CA TYR A 138 -8.94 0.15 -21.24
C TYR A 138 -9.44 0.73 -22.57
N VAL A 139 -9.95 1.98 -22.57
CA VAL A 139 -10.43 2.63 -23.80
C VAL A 139 -9.33 2.72 -24.88
N VAL A 140 -8.06 2.83 -24.46
CA VAL A 140 -6.92 2.93 -25.37
C VAL A 140 -6.29 1.57 -25.66
N THR A 141 -6.16 0.71 -24.66
CA THR A 141 -5.45 -0.59 -24.79
C THR A 141 -6.36 -1.74 -25.21
N GLY A 142 -7.68 -1.62 -25.03
CA GLY A 142 -8.68 -2.65 -25.32
C GLY A 142 -8.72 -3.82 -24.31
N SER A 143 -7.93 -3.76 -23.23
CA SER A 143 -7.83 -4.84 -22.25
C SER A 143 -7.54 -4.35 -20.83
N PHE A 144 -8.05 -5.11 -19.85
CA PHE A 144 -7.79 -4.90 -18.43
C PHE A 144 -6.58 -5.67 -17.91
N LYS A 145 -6.01 -6.59 -18.70
CA LYS A 145 -4.85 -7.37 -18.25
C LYS A 145 -3.58 -6.54 -18.27
N VAL A 146 -2.82 -6.61 -17.18
CA VAL A 146 -1.54 -5.89 -17.05
C VAL A 146 -0.53 -6.32 -18.12
N SER A 147 -0.50 -7.60 -18.51
CA SER A 147 0.39 -8.08 -19.58
C SER A 147 0.05 -7.48 -20.94
N GLU A 148 -1.23 -7.35 -21.27
CA GLU A 148 -1.70 -6.79 -22.54
C GLU A 148 -1.49 -5.26 -22.58
N ILE A 149 -1.71 -4.57 -21.45
CA ILE A 149 -1.38 -3.14 -21.31
C ILE A 149 0.13 -2.91 -21.49
N ALA A 150 0.98 -3.74 -20.89
CA ALA A 150 2.43 -3.65 -21.04
C ALA A 150 2.87 -3.94 -22.49
N ALA A 151 2.28 -4.93 -23.14
CA ALA A 151 2.56 -5.24 -24.55
C ALA A 151 2.14 -4.10 -25.49
N TRP A 152 1.00 -3.46 -25.23
CA TRP A 152 0.55 -2.27 -25.96
C TRP A 152 1.58 -1.14 -25.83
N GLN A 153 2.09 -0.89 -24.63
CA GLN A 153 3.10 0.14 -24.38
C GLN A 153 4.44 -0.15 -25.07
N MET A 154 4.83 -1.42 -25.19
CA MET A 154 6.06 -1.81 -25.90
C MET A 154 5.93 -1.69 -27.42
N THR A 155 4.72 -1.85 -27.95
CA THR A 155 4.46 -1.84 -29.41
C THR A 155 4.27 -0.42 -29.94
N ASN A 156 3.68 0.47 -29.14
CA ASN A 156 3.40 1.84 -29.55
C ASN A 156 4.55 2.79 -29.21
N ALA A 157 4.90 3.65 -30.17
CA ALA A 157 5.96 4.65 -29.98
C ALA A 157 5.56 5.78 -29.01
N THR A 158 4.27 6.05 -28.86
CA THR A 158 3.73 7.05 -27.93
C THR A 158 3.34 6.41 -26.60
N PRO A 159 4.02 6.75 -25.50
CA PRO A 159 3.63 6.29 -24.17
C PRO A 159 2.17 6.63 -23.82
N LEU A 160 1.50 5.71 -23.12
CA LEU A 160 0.13 5.89 -22.60
C LEU A 160 -0.05 7.18 -21.78
N LEU A 161 1.03 7.62 -21.11
CA LEU A 161 1.10 8.91 -20.40
C LEU A 161 0.68 10.10 -21.28
N TYR A 162 1.15 10.16 -22.53
CA TYR A 162 0.85 11.27 -23.43
C TYR A 162 -0.54 11.15 -24.05
N VAL A 163 -1.06 9.94 -24.17
CA VAL A 163 -2.41 9.70 -24.68
C VAL A 163 -3.46 10.06 -23.63
N LEU A 164 -3.17 9.79 -22.34
CA LEU A 164 -4.09 9.99 -21.22
C LEU A 164 -3.45 10.84 -20.10
N PRO A 165 -3.08 12.10 -20.35
CA PRO A 165 -2.38 12.93 -19.36
C PRO A 165 -3.23 13.21 -18.12
N LEU A 166 -4.55 13.36 -18.28
CA LEU A 166 -5.47 13.58 -17.15
C LEU A 166 -5.59 12.33 -16.26
N VAL A 167 -5.65 11.14 -16.87
CA VAL A 167 -5.69 9.87 -16.13
C VAL A 167 -4.40 9.71 -15.32
N PHE A 168 -3.26 10.10 -15.89
CA PHE A 168 -1.99 10.07 -15.17
C PHE A 168 -1.98 11.00 -13.96
N ILE A 169 -2.45 12.24 -14.09
CA ILE A 169 -2.54 13.19 -12.97
C ILE A 169 -3.42 12.60 -11.85
N VAL A 170 -4.59 12.07 -12.21
CA VAL A 170 -5.49 11.40 -11.25
C VAL A 170 -4.79 10.24 -10.56
N LEU A 171 -4.07 9.40 -11.32
CA LEU A 171 -3.37 8.24 -10.78
C LEU A 171 -2.26 8.66 -9.81
N VAL A 172 -1.50 9.72 -10.10
CA VAL A 172 -0.48 10.26 -9.20
C VAL A 172 -1.11 10.68 -7.87
N GLU A 173 -2.18 11.49 -7.90
CA GLU A 173 -2.87 11.93 -6.68
C GLU A 173 -3.43 10.73 -5.89
N VAL A 174 -4.12 9.83 -6.56
CA VAL A 174 -4.71 8.64 -5.93
C VAL A 174 -3.64 7.73 -5.30
N LEU A 175 -2.48 7.57 -5.93
CA LEU A 175 -1.37 6.83 -5.34
C LEU A 175 -0.81 7.52 -4.09
N THR A 176 -0.74 8.85 -4.05
CA THR A 176 -0.31 9.56 -2.83
C THR A 176 -1.27 9.35 -1.66
N ILE A 177 -2.59 9.36 -1.94
CA ILE A 177 -3.63 9.05 -0.95
C ILE A 177 -3.49 7.60 -0.47
N LYS A 178 -3.35 6.65 -1.40
CA LYS A 178 -3.25 5.21 -1.06
C LYS A 178 -1.99 4.86 -0.26
N MET A 179 -0.88 5.54 -0.53
CA MET A 179 0.36 5.40 0.23
C MET A 179 0.32 6.12 1.58
N ARG A 180 -0.80 6.79 1.92
CA ARG A 180 -1.00 7.56 3.15
C ARG A 180 0.14 8.57 3.35
N LYS A 181 0.58 9.20 2.26
CA LYS A 181 1.62 10.24 2.30
C LYS A 181 0.98 11.58 2.65
N SER A 182 1.69 12.38 3.43
CA SER A 182 1.27 13.76 3.72
C SER A 182 1.03 14.51 2.40
N PRO A 183 -0.10 15.22 2.26
CA PRO A 183 -1.07 15.65 3.28
C PRO A 183 -2.24 14.66 3.55
N PHE A 184 -2.28 13.49 2.93
CA PHE A 184 -3.42 12.57 2.96
C PHE A 184 -3.30 11.47 4.05
N ASP A 185 -2.55 11.71 5.13
CA ASP A 185 -2.29 10.74 6.20
C ASP A 185 -3.26 10.86 7.40
N ILE A 186 -4.48 11.35 7.18
CA ILE A 186 -5.47 11.68 8.24
C ILE A 186 -5.91 10.49 9.12
N SER A 187 -5.76 9.25 8.62
CA SER A 187 -6.16 8.01 9.30
C SER A 187 -5.00 7.28 9.99
N ALA A 188 -3.77 7.49 9.52
CA ALA A 188 -2.56 6.75 9.90
C ALA A 188 -1.40 7.72 10.13
N CYS A 189 -1.68 8.83 10.82
CA CYS A 189 -0.79 9.97 10.86
C CYS A 189 0.58 9.58 11.44
N HIS A 190 1.62 9.70 10.61
CA HIS A 190 3.01 9.51 11.00
C HIS A 190 3.66 10.81 11.48
N HIS A 191 3.03 11.95 11.17
CA HIS A 191 3.53 13.28 11.44
C HIS A 191 2.70 13.97 12.54
N GLY A 192 3.26 15.04 13.14
CA GLY A 192 2.70 15.71 14.32
C GLY A 192 1.39 16.49 14.10
N HIS A 193 0.61 16.22 13.05
CA HIS A 193 -0.71 16.81 12.82
C HIS A 193 -1.78 16.07 13.67
N GLN A 194 -1.39 15.60 14.85
CA GLN A 194 -2.07 14.57 15.63
C GLN A 194 -3.39 15.08 16.24
N GLU A 195 -4.43 15.16 15.43
CA GLU A 195 -5.81 15.11 15.90
C GLU A 195 -6.11 13.75 16.55
N ILE A 196 -5.43 12.69 16.08
CA ILE A 196 -5.53 11.32 16.59
C ILE A 196 -4.11 10.72 16.70
N VAL A 197 -3.87 9.89 17.73
CA VAL A 197 -2.52 9.39 18.11
C VAL A 197 -1.77 8.73 16.95
N ARG A 198 -2.27 7.60 16.46
CA ARG A 198 -1.78 6.83 15.29
C ARG A 198 -2.93 6.24 14.47
N GLY A 199 -4.16 6.67 14.76
CA GLY A 199 -5.41 6.21 14.18
C GLY A 199 -5.50 4.68 14.06
N VAL A 200 -5.58 4.16 12.84
CA VAL A 200 -5.76 2.73 12.54
C VAL A 200 -4.66 1.86 13.15
N HIS A 201 -3.45 2.38 13.32
CA HIS A 201 -2.31 1.60 13.81
C HIS A 201 -2.14 1.61 15.35
N THR A 202 -3.02 2.30 16.08
CA THR A 202 -2.82 2.57 17.52
C THR A 202 -2.75 1.31 18.37
N GLU A 203 -3.60 0.32 18.09
CA GLU A 203 -3.75 -0.91 18.90
C GLU A 203 -2.85 -2.07 18.43
N PHE A 204 -2.06 -1.86 17.37
CA PHE A 204 -1.14 -2.86 16.86
C PHE A 204 0.25 -2.68 17.47
N SER A 205 0.80 -3.74 18.04
CA SER A 205 2.09 -3.71 18.72
C SER A 205 3.04 -4.82 18.24
N GLY A 206 4.34 -4.55 18.42
CA GLY A 206 5.42 -5.50 18.19
C GLY A 206 5.36 -6.18 16.82
N PRO A 207 5.37 -7.52 16.76
CA PRO A 207 5.38 -8.25 15.49
C PRO A 207 4.18 -7.95 14.59
N TYR A 208 3.00 -7.68 15.13
CA TYR A 208 1.81 -7.40 14.32
C TYR A 208 1.90 -6.06 13.62
N LEU A 209 2.50 -5.06 14.26
CA LEU A 209 2.79 -3.78 13.62
C LEU A 209 3.90 -3.92 12.56
N ALA A 210 4.80 -4.90 12.71
CA ALA A 210 5.84 -5.18 11.71
C ALA A 210 5.28 -5.81 10.42
N LEU A 211 4.14 -6.49 10.50
CA LEU A 211 3.48 -7.16 9.38
C LEU A 211 2.56 -6.23 8.57
N ILE A 212 2.18 -5.09 9.13
CA ILE A 212 1.31 -4.08 8.50
C ILE A 212 2.17 -3.10 7.68
#